data_AF-A0A0M5LEM7-F1
#
_entry.id   AF-A0A0M5LEM7-F1
#
_cell.length_a   1.000
_cell.length_b   1.000
_cell.length_c   1.000
_cell.angle_alpha   90.00
_cell.angle_beta   90.00
_cell.angle_gamma   90.00
#
_symmetry.space_group_name_H-M   'P 1'
#
loop_
_entity.id
_entity.type
_entity.pdbx_description
1 polymer ?
#
loop_
_entity_poly.entity_id
_entity_poly.type
_entity_poly.pdbx_seq_one_letter_code
_entity_poly.pdbx_strand_id
1 'polypeptide(L)'
;MTTKIEKPIIYSKEAPRQIIFEDYKSLNGELPILGGWGYTKEDAVIIDKNDPTASKGLPFDGVDIEYTFVEKRIYEELIVFSLLGEPHAGIGWKQLSQKLETHNERDYDILTYEVTALPKSDWHELKEDLKSGGPSGVDAYEEKRREKLISYTTEYWFDITSFFGASSKVDDKEPF
;
A
#
# COMPACT_ATOMS: atom_id res chain seq x y z
N MET A 1 15.62 18.97 -7.12
CA MET A 1 15.89 17.58 -6.65
C MET A 1 14.79 17.15 -5.70
N THR A 2 14.31 15.91 -5.79
CA THR A 2 13.28 15.35 -4.90
C THR A 2 13.84 15.13 -3.50
N THR A 3 13.09 15.56 -2.48
CA THR A 3 13.49 15.40 -1.08
C THR A 3 13.23 13.96 -0.64
N LYS A 4 14.28 13.23 -0.29
CA LYS A 4 14.13 11.90 0.31
C LYS A 4 13.85 12.01 1.80
N ILE A 5 12.85 11.28 2.27
CA ILE A 5 12.46 11.25 3.69
C ILE A 5 12.41 9.82 4.20
N GLU A 6 12.32 9.67 5.52
CA GLU A 6 12.01 8.38 6.14
C GLU A 6 10.53 8.03 5.93
N LYS A 7 10.24 6.73 5.81
CA LYS A 7 8.87 6.25 5.66
C LYS A 7 8.05 6.61 6.92
N PRO A 8 6.84 7.17 6.77
CA PRO A 8 5.93 7.33 7.89
C PRO A 8 5.46 5.95 8.39
N ILE A 9 5.13 5.87 9.69
CA ILE A 9 4.66 4.64 10.34
C ILE A 9 3.41 4.96 11.15
N ILE A 10 2.33 4.23 10.89
CA ILE A 10 1.08 4.33 11.66
C ILE A 10 1.26 3.58 12.99
N TYR A 11 1.00 4.29 14.09
CA TYR A 11 0.88 3.70 15.42
C TYR A 11 -0.57 3.83 15.90
N SER A 12 -1.37 2.80 15.63
CA SER A 12 -2.79 2.74 16.03
C SER A 12 -3.04 1.66 17.08
N LYS A 13 -4.11 1.80 17.86
CA LYS A 13 -4.60 0.72 18.75
C LYS A 13 -5.51 -0.23 18.00
N GLU A 14 -6.26 0.32 17.05
CA GLU A 14 -7.18 -0.36 16.16
C GLU A 14 -6.41 -1.09 15.06
N ALA A 15 -6.93 -2.24 14.64
CA ALA A 15 -6.34 -3.04 13.58
C ALA A 15 -6.51 -2.34 12.20
N PRO A 16 -5.56 -2.54 11.26
CA PRO A 16 -5.64 -1.97 9.90
C PRO A 16 -6.97 -2.27 9.21
N ARG A 17 -7.49 -3.49 9.36
CA ARG A 17 -8.80 -3.90 8.83
C ARG A 17 -9.92 -2.95 9.25
N GLN A 18 -9.96 -2.61 10.53
CA GLN A 18 -11.00 -1.75 11.10
C GLN A 18 -10.87 -0.33 10.56
N ILE A 19 -9.67 0.25 10.62
CA ILE A 19 -9.39 1.61 10.13
C ILE A 19 -9.77 1.73 8.65
N ILE A 20 -9.23 0.83 7.81
CA ILE A 20 -9.52 0.83 6.37
C ILE A 20 -11.02 0.67 6.10
N PHE A 21 -11.72 -0.18 6.85
CA PHE A 21 -13.17 -0.33 6.70
C PHE A 21 -13.97 0.91 7.13
N GLU A 22 -13.51 1.59 8.17
CA GLU A 22 -14.13 2.82 8.67
C GLU A 22 -13.95 3.97 7.66
N ASP A 23 -12.76 4.12 7.09
CA ASP A 23 -12.40 5.23 6.22
C ASP A 23 -12.78 5.02 4.74
N TYR A 24 -12.78 3.77 4.23
CA TYR A 24 -13.05 3.47 2.82
C TYR A 24 -14.33 2.66 2.61
N LYS A 25 -15.49 3.29 2.84
CA LYS A 25 -16.81 2.68 2.58
C LYS A 25 -17.02 2.22 1.12
N SER A 26 -16.24 2.72 0.18
CA SER A 26 -16.27 2.30 -1.23
C SER A 26 -15.76 0.88 -1.48
N LEU A 27 -15.07 0.26 -0.51
CA LEU A 27 -14.60 -1.14 -0.63
C LEU A 27 -15.76 -2.16 -0.58
N ASN A 28 -17.02 -1.71 -0.42
CA ASN A 28 -18.21 -2.56 -0.37
C ASN A 28 -18.14 -3.70 0.66
N GLY A 29 -17.31 -3.56 1.69
CA GLY A 29 -17.10 -4.55 2.73
C GLY A 29 -15.73 -4.43 3.39
N GLU A 30 -15.49 -5.28 4.38
CA GLU A 30 -14.17 -5.42 4.99
C GLU A 30 -13.27 -6.32 4.12
N LEU A 31 -12.01 -5.92 3.98
CA LEU A 31 -10.99 -6.78 3.36
C LEU A 31 -10.77 -8.03 4.24
N PRO A 32 -10.55 -9.21 3.64
CA PRO A 32 -10.28 -10.45 4.37
C PRO A 32 -8.84 -10.48 4.89
N ILE A 33 -8.51 -9.49 5.73
CA ILE A 33 -7.19 -9.27 6.30
C ILE A 33 -7.21 -9.28 7.83
N LEU A 34 -6.10 -9.72 8.40
CA LEU A 34 -5.78 -9.71 9.83
C LEU A 34 -4.34 -9.19 10.01
N GLY A 35 -3.83 -9.23 11.25
CA GLY A 35 -2.45 -8.83 11.54
C GLY A 35 -2.26 -7.32 11.65
N GLY A 36 -1.06 -6.86 11.29
CA GLY A 36 -0.64 -5.45 11.43
C GLY A 36 -0.52 -4.74 10.08
N TRP A 37 0.20 -3.61 10.07
CA TRP A 37 0.36 -2.75 8.90
C TRP A 37 1.43 -3.25 7.90
N GLY A 38 2.14 -4.34 8.21
CA GLY A 38 3.15 -4.95 7.36
C GLY A 38 4.40 -4.09 7.16
N TYR A 39 4.84 -3.35 8.18
CA TYR A 39 6.13 -2.65 8.15
C TYR A 39 7.32 -3.59 8.38
N THR A 40 7.09 -4.74 9.01
CA THR A 40 8.03 -5.81 9.31
C THR A 40 7.33 -7.17 9.16
N LYS A 41 8.09 -8.26 9.34
CA LYS A 41 7.53 -9.61 9.33
C LYS A 41 6.57 -9.86 10.51
N GLU A 42 6.91 -9.33 11.68
CA GLU A 42 6.15 -9.55 12.93
C GLU A 42 4.80 -8.84 12.93
N ASP A 43 4.66 -7.76 12.17
CA ASP A 43 3.42 -7.02 11.98
C ASP A 43 2.78 -7.25 10.59
N ALA A 44 3.18 -8.32 9.90
CA ALA A 44 2.71 -8.64 8.56
C ALA A 44 1.17 -8.59 8.45
N VAL A 45 0.70 -8.13 7.30
CA VAL A 45 -0.72 -8.19 6.92
C VAL A 45 -1.03 -9.63 6.58
N ILE A 46 -1.96 -10.26 7.30
CA ILE A 46 -2.34 -11.64 7.03
C ILE A 46 -3.55 -11.63 6.11
N ILE A 47 -3.40 -12.12 4.89
CA ILE A 47 -4.51 -12.27 3.95
C ILE A 47 -5.06 -13.69 4.10
N ASP A 48 -6.30 -13.81 4.58
CA ASP A 48 -6.93 -15.09 4.89
C ASP A 48 -8.06 -15.44 3.92
N LYS A 49 -7.84 -16.43 3.06
CA LYS A 49 -8.87 -16.92 2.14
C LYS A 49 -10.08 -17.54 2.83
N ASN A 50 -9.94 -17.94 4.09
CA ASN A 50 -11.01 -18.55 4.87
C ASN A 50 -11.78 -17.53 5.71
N ASP A 51 -11.41 -16.25 5.61
CA ASP A 51 -12.06 -15.18 6.35
C ASP A 51 -13.56 -15.08 5.97
N PRO A 52 -14.46 -14.84 6.94
CA PRO A 52 -15.90 -14.70 6.68
C PRO A 52 -16.27 -13.63 5.64
N THR A 53 -15.41 -12.62 5.44
CA THR A 53 -15.63 -11.53 4.46
C THR A 53 -15.07 -11.84 3.09
N ALA A 54 -14.35 -12.96 2.93
CA ALA A 54 -13.91 -13.43 1.62
C ALA A 54 -15.13 -13.82 0.75
N SER A 55 -15.08 -13.42 -0.53
CA SER A 55 -16.15 -13.68 -1.49
C SER A 55 -16.37 -15.19 -1.69
N LYS A 56 -17.59 -15.65 -1.37
CA LYS A 56 -17.98 -17.05 -1.56
C LYS A 56 -18.35 -17.30 -3.02
N GLY A 57 -17.71 -18.28 -3.65
CA GLY A 57 -18.05 -18.76 -4.99
C GLY A 57 -17.24 -18.16 -6.15
N LEU A 58 -16.25 -17.30 -5.85
CA LEU A 58 -15.24 -16.87 -6.82
C LEU A 58 -13.86 -17.42 -6.39
N PRO A 59 -12.90 -17.58 -7.33
CA PRO A 59 -11.50 -17.77 -6.96
C PRO A 59 -11.04 -16.63 -6.03
N PHE A 60 -10.33 -16.98 -4.97
CA PHE A 60 -9.80 -16.00 -4.03
C PHE A 60 -8.62 -15.26 -4.66
N ASP A 61 -8.76 -13.95 -4.86
CA ASP A 61 -7.73 -13.09 -5.44
C ASP A 61 -6.96 -12.36 -4.33
N GLY A 62 -5.99 -13.06 -3.75
CA GLY A 62 -5.13 -12.48 -2.71
C GLY A 62 -4.25 -11.34 -3.22
N VAL A 63 -3.89 -11.35 -4.50
CA VAL A 63 -3.01 -10.35 -5.11
C VAL A 63 -3.71 -9.00 -5.25
N ASP A 64 -4.99 -9.00 -5.64
CA ASP A 64 -5.79 -7.77 -5.66
C ASP A 64 -5.95 -7.16 -4.25
N ILE A 65 -6.04 -8.01 -3.22
CA ILE A 65 -6.08 -7.57 -1.81
C ILE A 65 -4.75 -6.93 -1.41
N GLU A 66 -3.59 -7.47 -1.80
CA GLU A 66 -2.29 -6.86 -1.57
C GLU A 66 -2.21 -5.45 -2.16
N TYR A 67 -2.57 -5.30 -3.44
CA TYR A 67 -2.52 -4.00 -4.11
C TYR A 67 -3.52 -3.00 -3.53
N THR A 68 -4.72 -3.46 -3.18
CA THR A 68 -5.71 -2.63 -2.49
C THR A 68 -5.17 -2.16 -1.14
N PHE A 69 -4.55 -3.05 -0.37
CA PHE A 69 -3.96 -2.70 0.92
C PHE A 69 -2.80 -1.71 0.79
N VAL A 70 -1.90 -1.91 -0.19
CA VAL A 70 -0.80 -0.98 -0.49
C VAL A 70 -1.35 0.43 -0.71
N GLU A 71 -2.34 0.58 -1.60
CA GLU A 71 -2.96 1.88 -1.87
C GLU A 71 -3.56 2.49 -0.59
N LYS A 72 -4.35 1.72 0.16
CA LYS A 72 -5.04 2.26 1.34
C LYS A 72 -4.08 2.64 2.44
N ARG A 73 -3.04 1.85 2.73
CA ARG A 73 -2.02 2.22 3.72
C ARG A 73 -1.31 3.53 3.33
N ILE A 74 -0.99 3.73 2.05
CA ILE A 74 -0.38 4.99 1.58
C ILE A 74 -1.31 6.18 1.86
N TYR A 75 -2.61 6.04 1.59
CA TYR A 75 -3.57 7.11 1.90
C TYR A 75 -3.76 7.33 3.40
N GLU A 76 -3.76 6.27 4.19
CA GLU A 76 -3.76 6.38 5.64
C GLU A 76 -2.57 7.19 6.14
N GLU A 77 -1.36 6.81 5.72
CA GLU A 77 -0.11 7.47 6.11
C GLU A 77 -0.09 8.96 5.72
N LEU A 78 -0.47 9.27 4.49
CA LEU A 78 -0.23 10.58 3.86
C LEU A 78 -1.42 11.54 3.89
N ILE A 79 -2.65 11.04 4.03
CA ILE A 79 -3.86 11.86 3.98
C ILE A 79 -4.61 11.79 5.32
N VAL A 80 -4.98 10.60 5.77
CA VAL A 80 -5.88 10.44 6.93
C VAL A 80 -5.16 10.76 8.23
N PHE A 81 -4.04 10.08 8.51
CA PHE A 81 -3.21 10.37 9.67
C PHE A 81 -2.32 11.58 9.46
N SER A 82 -2.05 11.97 8.21
CA SER A 82 -1.17 13.11 7.88
C SER A 82 0.15 13.04 8.65
N LEU A 83 0.81 11.88 8.66
CA LEU A 83 1.93 11.57 9.56
C LEU A 83 3.16 12.47 9.35
N LEU A 84 3.18 13.21 8.24
CA LEU A 84 4.23 14.17 7.89
C LEU A 84 3.84 15.62 8.25
N GLY A 85 2.81 15.81 9.08
CA GLY A 85 2.39 17.11 9.63
C GLY A 85 1.26 17.81 8.85
N GLU A 86 1.09 17.50 7.57
CA GLU A 86 -0.05 17.93 6.76
C GLU A 86 -0.51 16.82 5.79
N PRO A 87 -1.76 16.87 5.29
CA PRO A 87 -2.19 15.97 4.23
C PRO A 87 -1.35 16.18 2.97
N HIS A 88 -1.13 15.12 2.20
CA HIS A 88 -0.40 15.19 0.93
C HIS A 88 -1.31 14.98 -0.27
N ALA A 89 -0.85 15.42 -1.44
CA ALA A 89 -1.55 15.33 -2.72
C ALA A 89 -0.58 14.93 -3.84
N GLY A 90 -1.13 14.65 -5.03
CA GLY A 90 -0.33 14.22 -6.18
C GLY A 90 0.47 12.95 -5.89
N ILE A 91 -0.10 12.08 -5.06
CA ILE A 91 0.54 10.85 -4.57
C ILE A 91 0.69 9.88 -5.74
N GLY A 92 1.89 9.32 -5.87
CA GLY A 92 2.18 8.22 -6.79
C GLY A 92 3.08 7.21 -6.13
N TRP A 93 2.86 5.93 -6.44
CA TRP A 93 3.70 4.84 -5.96
C TRP A 93 4.10 3.92 -7.10
N LYS A 94 5.31 3.40 -7.02
CA LYS A 94 5.89 2.50 -8.02
C LYS A 94 6.51 1.30 -7.31
N GLN A 95 6.09 0.10 -7.69
CA GLN A 95 6.71 -1.12 -7.21
C GLN A 95 8.15 -1.20 -7.71
N LEU A 96 9.09 -1.36 -6.79
CA LEU A 96 10.51 -1.49 -7.07
C LEU A 96 10.93 -2.96 -7.15
N SER A 97 10.39 -3.78 -6.26
CA SER A 97 10.69 -5.21 -6.17
C SER A 97 9.57 -5.97 -5.46
N GLN A 98 9.60 -7.29 -5.63
CA GLN A 98 8.75 -8.27 -4.97
C GLN A 98 9.61 -9.51 -4.69
N LYS A 99 9.48 -10.08 -3.49
CA LYS A 99 10.21 -11.29 -3.09
C LYS A 99 9.31 -12.17 -2.22
N LEU A 100 9.46 -13.47 -2.41
CA LEU A 100 8.84 -14.48 -1.57
C LEU A 100 9.85 -14.96 -0.52
N GLU A 101 9.44 -15.00 0.75
CA GLU A 101 10.21 -15.59 1.83
C GLU A 101 9.36 -16.63 2.59
N THR A 102 9.92 -17.81 2.81
CA THR A 102 9.27 -18.87 3.62
C THR A 102 9.99 -19.00 4.96
N HIS A 103 9.25 -18.83 6.06
CA HIS A 103 9.77 -18.97 7.42
C HIS A 103 8.81 -19.80 8.26
N ASN A 104 9.28 -20.92 8.84
CA ASN A 104 8.48 -21.77 9.72
C ASN A 104 7.09 -22.14 9.14
N GLU A 105 7.08 -22.64 7.90
CA GLU A 105 5.85 -23.04 7.17
C GLU A 105 4.89 -21.90 6.83
N ARG A 106 5.29 -20.65 7.02
CA ARG A 106 4.56 -19.46 6.59
C ARG A 106 5.24 -18.85 5.39
N ASP A 107 4.44 -18.49 4.40
CA ASP A 107 4.89 -17.87 3.16
C ASP A 107 4.54 -16.38 3.18
N TYR A 108 5.57 -15.56 3.01
CA TYR A 108 5.47 -14.11 3.02
C TYR A 108 5.80 -13.55 1.65
N ASP A 109 4.90 -12.75 1.10
CA ASP A 109 5.21 -11.88 -0.03
C ASP A 109 5.59 -10.49 0.47
N ILE A 110 6.68 -9.97 -0.07
CA ILE A 110 7.27 -8.72 0.39
C ILE A 110 7.40 -7.79 -0.79
N LEU A 111 6.52 -6.80 -0.83
CA LEU A 111 6.49 -5.79 -1.89
C LEU A 111 7.25 -4.54 -1.43
N THR A 112 8.16 -4.03 -2.26
CA THR A 112 8.86 -2.76 -1.99
C THR A 112 8.37 -1.70 -2.97
N TYR A 113 7.98 -0.54 -2.46
CA TYR A 113 7.53 0.59 -3.27
C TYR A 113 8.35 1.85 -3.01
N GLU A 114 8.57 2.63 -4.07
CA GLU A 114 8.85 4.05 -3.95
C GLU A 114 7.51 4.79 -3.92
N VAL A 115 7.31 5.63 -2.91
CA VAL A 115 6.14 6.51 -2.79
C VAL A 115 6.62 7.93 -2.93
N THR A 116 5.89 8.71 -3.74
CA THR A 116 6.13 10.13 -3.97
C THR A 116 4.87 10.91 -3.68
N ALA A 117 5.02 12.10 -3.11
CA ALA A 117 3.88 12.95 -2.80
C ALA A 117 4.30 14.42 -2.70
N LEU A 118 3.33 15.31 -2.76
CA LEU A 118 3.51 16.74 -2.53
C LEU A 118 2.79 17.12 -1.23
N PRO A 119 3.41 17.91 -0.35
CA PRO A 119 2.66 18.63 0.69
C PRO A 119 1.47 19.36 0.05
N LYS A 120 0.31 19.37 0.70
CA LYS A 120 -0.89 19.95 0.11
C LYS A 120 -0.73 21.44 -0.16
N SER A 121 0.01 22.14 0.70
CA SER A 121 0.47 23.52 0.50
C SER A 121 1.19 23.70 -0.86
N ASP A 122 2.22 22.89 -1.12
CA ASP A 122 2.98 22.89 -2.37
C ASP A 122 2.16 22.51 -3.60
N TRP A 123 1.25 21.54 -3.46
CA TRP A 123 0.32 21.17 -4.53
C TRP A 123 -0.61 22.33 -4.92
N HIS A 124 -1.09 23.10 -3.94
CA HIS A 124 -1.90 24.27 -4.20
C HIS A 124 -1.11 25.37 -4.91
N GLU A 125 0.13 25.63 -4.48
CA GLU A 125 1.03 26.57 -5.16
C GLU A 125 1.22 26.19 -6.64
N LEU A 126 1.55 24.92 -6.92
CA LEU A 126 1.74 24.41 -8.28
C LEU A 126 0.48 24.56 -9.15
N LYS A 127 -0.71 24.36 -8.57
CA LYS A 127 -1.98 24.56 -9.27
C LYS A 127 -2.27 26.03 -9.57
N GLU A 128 -2.00 26.93 -8.64
CA GLU A 128 -2.22 28.37 -8.83
C GLU A 128 -1.25 28.95 -9.86
N ASP A 129 0.01 28.49 -9.85
CA ASP A 129 0.97 28.83 -10.90
C ASP A 129 0.44 28.43 -12.28
N LEU A 130 -0.02 27.18 -12.43
CA LEU A 130 -0.53 26.67 -13.69
C LEU A 130 -1.73 27.50 -14.20
N LYS A 131 -2.63 27.90 -13.31
CA LYS A 131 -3.76 28.78 -13.66
C LYS A 131 -3.33 30.19 -14.07
N SER A 132 -2.26 30.70 -13.48
CA SER A 132 -1.76 32.07 -13.69
C SER A 132 -0.87 32.23 -14.92
N GLY A 133 -0.84 31.23 -15.81
CA GLY A 133 0.01 31.22 -17.02
C GLY A 133 1.31 30.43 -16.85
N GLY A 134 1.59 29.96 -15.63
CA GLY A 134 2.60 28.95 -15.31
C GLY A 134 4.05 29.33 -15.63
N PRO A 135 4.98 28.43 -15.28
CA PRO A 135 6.31 28.42 -15.87
C PRO A 135 6.19 28.33 -17.40
N SER A 136 7.10 28.97 -18.14
CA SER A 136 7.10 28.98 -19.60
C SER A 136 7.47 27.59 -20.18
N GLY A 137 6.51 26.66 -20.16
CA GLY A 137 6.64 25.31 -20.71
C GLY A 137 6.52 24.18 -19.68
N VAL A 138 6.19 22.98 -20.17
CA VAL A 138 6.01 21.75 -19.38
C VAL A 138 7.26 21.41 -18.57
N ASP A 139 8.45 21.61 -19.13
CA ASP A 139 9.72 21.28 -18.48
C ASP A 139 9.97 22.09 -17.21
N ALA A 140 9.65 23.39 -17.23
CA ALA A 140 9.83 24.27 -16.08
C ALA A 140 8.81 23.98 -14.96
N TYR A 141 7.60 23.55 -15.32
CA TYR A 141 6.61 23.05 -14.35
C TYR A 141 7.07 21.74 -13.70
N GLU A 142 7.56 20.78 -14.50
CA GLU A 142 8.03 19.50 -13.96
C GLU A 142 9.26 19.67 -13.08
N GLU A 143 10.17 20.60 -13.38
CA GLU A 143 11.31 20.86 -12.50
C GLU A 143 10.85 21.46 -11.15
N LYS A 144 9.97 22.47 -11.18
CA LYS A 144 9.40 23.05 -9.95
C LYS A 144 8.65 22.01 -9.13
N ARG A 145 7.90 21.11 -9.79
CA ARG A 145 7.23 19.98 -9.14
C ARG A 145 8.24 19.03 -8.50
N ARG A 146 9.33 18.71 -9.20
CA ARG A 146 10.38 17.79 -8.73
C ARG A 146 11.10 18.30 -7.48
N GLU A 147 11.27 19.61 -7.35
CA GLU A 147 11.88 20.27 -6.19
C GLU A 147 11.01 20.21 -4.92
N LYS A 148 9.68 20.12 -5.09
CA LYS A 148 8.71 20.06 -3.99
C LYS A 148 8.28 18.64 -3.63
N LEU A 149 8.53 17.68 -4.52
CA LEU A 149 8.20 16.28 -4.27
C LEU A 149 9.02 15.72 -3.10
N ILE A 150 8.33 15.07 -2.17
CA ILE A 150 8.93 14.13 -1.24
C ILE A 150 8.95 12.73 -1.85
N SER A 151 9.92 11.90 -1.46
CA SER A 151 9.99 10.48 -1.80
C SER A 151 10.47 9.65 -0.62
N TYR A 152 9.87 8.47 -0.44
CA TYR A 152 10.34 7.45 0.50
C TYR A 152 10.20 6.05 -0.08
N THR A 153 11.01 5.13 0.42
CA THR A 153 10.88 3.70 0.11
C THR A 153 10.26 2.99 1.30
N THR A 154 9.29 2.12 1.03
CA THR A 154 8.64 1.32 2.07
C THR A 154 8.39 -0.11 1.61
N GLU A 155 8.30 -1.01 2.58
CA GLU A 155 8.02 -2.43 2.38
C GLU A 155 6.61 -2.75 2.87
N TYR A 156 6.02 -3.78 2.29
CA TYR A 156 4.74 -4.37 2.68
C TYR A 156 4.96 -5.86 2.84
N TRP A 157 4.90 -6.32 4.08
CA TRP A 157 4.98 -7.73 4.42
C TRP A 157 3.57 -8.31 4.46
N PHE A 158 3.28 -9.20 3.53
CA PHE A 158 2.03 -9.94 3.47
C PHE A 158 2.29 -11.39 3.83
N ASP A 159 1.56 -11.92 4.81
CA ASP A 159 1.44 -13.36 4.97
C ASP A 159 0.37 -13.87 4.01
N ILE A 160 0.82 -14.67 3.05
CA ILE A 160 -0.01 -15.22 1.98
C ILE A 160 -0.22 -16.73 2.12
N THR A 161 0.17 -17.31 3.27
CA THR A 161 0.15 -18.75 3.54
C THR A 161 -1.22 -19.38 3.26
N SER A 162 -2.30 -18.64 3.49
CA SER A 162 -3.65 -19.18 3.33
C SER A 162 -3.97 -19.54 1.88
N PHE A 163 -3.41 -18.82 0.88
CA PHE A 163 -3.74 -19.01 -0.54
C PHE A 163 -2.53 -19.33 -1.42
N PHE A 164 -1.30 -19.12 -0.94
CA PHE A 164 -0.09 -19.56 -1.61
C PHE A 164 0.03 -21.10 -1.59
N GLY A 165 0.36 -21.71 -2.74
CA GLY A 165 0.55 -23.17 -2.84
C GLY A 165 -0.72 -24.05 -2.84
N ALA A 166 -1.92 -23.48 -2.76
CA ALA A 166 -3.18 -24.25 -2.87
C ALA A 166 -3.46 -24.77 -4.30
N SER A 167 -2.76 -24.25 -5.32
CA SER A 167 -2.81 -24.73 -6.71
C SER A 167 -1.83 -25.86 -7.02
N SER A 168 -0.90 -26.20 -6.11
CA SER A 168 0.17 -27.17 -6.35
C SER A 168 0.15 -28.40 -5.42
N LYS A 169 -0.86 -28.54 -4.56
CA LYS A 169 -1.06 -29.74 -3.69
C LYS A 169 -2.26 -30.60 -4.10
N VAL A 170 -2.64 -30.56 -5.38
CA VAL A 170 -3.48 -31.59 -5.99
C VAL A 170 -2.58 -32.44 -6.87
N ASP A 171 -1.87 -33.38 -6.26
CA ASP A 171 -1.45 -34.64 -6.88
C ASP A 171 -0.74 -35.50 -5.81
N ASP A 172 -1.54 -35.99 -4.87
CA ASP A 172 -1.25 -37.26 -4.21
C ASP A 172 -2.33 -38.25 -4.64
N LYS A 173 -1.95 -39.18 -5.52
CA LYS A 173 -2.45 -40.56 -5.44
C LYS A 173 -1.28 -41.50 -5.70
N GLU A 174 -0.68 -41.96 -4.60
CA GLU A 174 0.22 -43.12 -4.58
C GLU A 174 -0.47 -44.33 -5.23
N PRO A 175 0.22 -45.10 -6.08
CA PRO A 175 -0.27 -46.40 -6.50
C PRO A 175 0.01 -47.42 -5.39
N PHE A 176 -1.07 -48.04 -4.89
CA PHE A 176 -1.00 -49.35 -4.24
C PHE A 176 -0.65 -50.44 -5.27
#